data_AF-A0A949YBU8-F1
#
_entry.id   AF-A0A949YBU8-F1
#
_cell.length_a   1.000
_cell.length_b   1.000
_cell.length_c   1.000
_cell.angle_alpha   90.00
_cell.angle_beta   90.00
_cell.angle_gamma   90.00
#
_symmetry.space_group_name_H-M   'P 1'
#
loop_
_entity.id
_entity.type
_entity.pdbx_description
1 polymer ?
#
loop_
_entity_poly.entity_id
_entity_poly.type
_entity_poly.pdbx_seq_one_letter_code
_entity_poly.pdbx_strand_id
1 'polypeptide(L)'
;MGVSPAPSVTAVSVDGATNSPTGDPNSADGEVELDIEVTGSIAPGADIKVFFAPNTDQGFIDAVTTAVNDSAVTLISISWGGPESTFTVQSMTAFNQAFQDAGTMGKTVFVAAGDNGSSDGESDGANHVDFPASSPFVVGCGGTTLEANTSTDTITSEVVWNETASNEGATGGGVSDFFAKPSYQDSVNVPAPTTQAGGRGVPDVAGDADPVTG
;
A
#
# COMPACT_ATOMS: atom_id res chain seq x y z
N MET A 1 7.33 15.90 15.04
CA MET A 1 5.93 16.09 14.62
C MET A 1 5.20 17.32 15.19
N GLY A 2 5.37 17.75 16.45
CA GLY A 2 4.67 18.96 16.95
C GLY A 2 3.13 18.85 17.02
N VAL A 3 2.60 17.65 16.82
CA VAL A 3 1.17 17.32 16.90
C VAL A 3 0.76 17.04 18.34
N SER A 4 -0.50 17.35 18.67
CA SER A 4 -1.06 17.18 20.02
C SER A 4 -2.42 16.47 19.94
N PRO A 5 -2.63 15.36 20.67
CA PRO A 5 -1.63 14.65 21.49
C PRO A 5 -0.47 14.07 20.65
N ALA A 6 0.64 13.71 21.30
CA ALA A 6 1.68 12.96 20.63
C ALA A 6 1.16 11.54 20.33
N PRO A 7 1.38 10.98 19.13
CA PRO A 7 0.91 9.64 18.79
C PRO A 7 1.53 8.59 19.70
N SER A 8 0.73 7.62 20.09
CA SER A 8 1.15 6.42 20.81
C SER A 8 1.66 5.41 19.79
N VAL A 9 2.92 5.00 19.88
CA VAL A 9 3.54 4.06 18.92
C VAL A 9 4.05 2.83 19.67
N THR A 10 3.62 1.65 19.25
CA THR A 10 4.03 0.37 19.83
C THR A 10 4.56 -0.57 18.75
N ALA A 11 5.79 -1.03 18.91
CA ALA A 11 6.35 -2.09 18.08
C ALA A 11 5.79 -3.47 18.49
N VAL A 12 5.36 -4.26 17.51
CA VAL A 12 4.92 -5.65 17.66
C VAL A 12 5.92 -6.55 16.93
N SER A 13 6.51 -7.49 17.65
CA SER A 13 7.42 -8.48 17.07
C SER A 13 6.63 -9.65 16.47
N VAL A 14 6.93 -9.98 15.22
CA VAL A 14 6.41 -11.15 14.50
C VAL A 14 7.62 -12.01 14.10
N ASP A 15 7.52 -13.31 14.33
CA ASP A 15 8.59 -14.30 14.07
C ASP A 15 9.97 -13.96 14.64
N GLY A 16 9.99 -13.23 15.76
CA GLY A 16 11.22 -12.81 16.43
C GLY A 16 11.94 -11.63 15.75
N ALA A 17 11.37 -11.02 14.70
CA ALA A 17 11.86 -9.75 14.19
C ALA A 17 11.63 -8.64 15.21
N THR A 18 12.54 -7.68 15.28
CA THR A 18 12.50 -6.58 16.25
C THR A 18 12.74 -5.27 15.54
N ASN A 19 12.22 -4.18 16.10
CA ASN A 19 12.57 -2.85 15.64
C ASN A 19 14.08 -2.63 15.87
N SER A 20 14.83 -2.58 14.78
CA SER A 20 16.29 -2.49 14.78
C SER A 20 16.75 -1.48 13.73
N PRO A 21 16.46 -0.17 13.93
CA PRO A 21 16.75 0.84 12.94
C PRO A 21 18.26 1.00 12.75
N THR A 22 18.67 1.27 11.52
CA THR A 22 20.05 1.52 11.13
C THR A 22 20.46 2.99 11.30
N GLY A 23 19.48 3.90 11.32
CA GLY A 23 19.68 5.35 11.30
C GLY A 23 19.89 5.91 9.89
N ASP A 24 19.68 5.13 8.84
CA ASP A 24 19.79 5.57 7.44
C ASP A 24 18.39 5.80 6.85
N PRO A 25 18.01 7.06 6.54
CA PRO A 25 16.69 7.35 5.98
C PRO A 25 16.48 6.79 4.56
N ASN A 26 17.54 6.32 3.89
CA ASN A 26 17.43 5.64 2.59
C ASN A 26 17.29 4.11 2.74
N SER A 27 17.12 3.62 3.96
CA SER A 27 16.84 2.22 4.27
C SER A 27 15.36 2.02 4.61
N ALA A 28 15.00 0.81 5.07
CA ALA A 28 13.67 0.54 5.62
C ALA A 28 13.27 1.49 6.77
N ASP A 29 14.24 2.16 7.40
CA ASP A 29 13.97 3.16 8.43
C ASP A 29 13.17 4.34 7.88
N GLY A 30 13.49 4.81 6.66
CA GLY A 30 12.77 5.92 6.04
C GLY A 30 11.30 5.59 5.81
N GLU A 31 11.03 4.38 5.33
CA GLU A 31 9.67 3.86 5.13
C GLU A 31 8.89 3.76 6.45
N VAL A 32 9.50 3.14 7.46
CA VAL A 32 8.86 2.97 8.79
C VAL A 32 8.60 4.32 9.45
N GLU A 33 9.54 5.26 9.37
CA GLU A 33 9.37 6.60 9.91
C GLU A 33 8.30 7.38 9.16
N LEU A 34 8.30 7.35 7.83
CA LEU A 34 7.29 8.00 6.98
C LEU A 34 5.87 7.52 7.32
N ASP A 35 5.64 6.22 7.39
CA ASP A 35 4.36 5.61 7.73
C ASP A 35 3.82 6.11 9.07
N ILE A 36 4.68 6.14 10.09
CA ILE A 36 4.32 6.56 11.45
C ILE A 36 4.05 8.07 11.48
N GLU A 37 4.87 8.87 10.80
CA GLU A 37 4.74 10.33 10.82
C GLU A 37 3.49 10.80 10.08
N VAL A 38 3.22 10.24 8.89
CA VAL A 38 2.01 10.56 8.11
C VAL A 38 0.77 10.14 8.91
N THR A 39 0.71 8.88 9.37
CA THR A 39 -0.44 8.39 10.13
C THR A 39 -0.64 9.17 11.43
N GLY A 40 0.45 9.40 12.17
CA GLY A 40 0.45 10.13 13.44
C GLY A 40 0.11 11.61 13.29
N SER A 41 0.38 12.21 12.12
CA SER A 41 0.01 13.60 11.84
C SER A 41 -1.48 13.77 11.56
N ILE A 42 -2.08 12.83 10.83
CA ILE A 42 -3.49 12.85 10.45
C ILE A 42 -4.39 12.39 11.61
N ALA A 43 -3.97 11.37 12.35
CA ALA A 43 -4.72 10.76 13.43
C ALA A 43 -3.92 10.70 14.75
N PRO A 44 -3.55 11.86 15.35
CA PRO A 44 -2.67 11.90 16.52
C PRO A 44 -3.24 11.22 17.77
N GLY A 45 -4.56 11.03 17.85
CA GLY A 45 -5.23 10.32 18.94
C GLY A 45 -5.32 8.81 18.76
N ALA A 46 -4.86 8.25 17.64
CA ALA A 46 -4.85 6.82 17.41
C ALA A 46 -3.65 6.15 18.09
N ASP A 47 -3.83 4.89 18.52
CA ASP A 47 -2.73 4.01 18.90
C ASP A 47 -2.16 3.35 17.63
N ILE A 48 -0.92 3.66 17.30
CA ILE A 48 -0.20 3.13 16.13
C ILE A 48 0.57 1.88 16.55
N LYS A 49 0.28 0.76 15.92
CA LYS A 49 1.01 -0.51 16.12
C LYS A 49 1.79 -0.86 14.87
N VAL A 50 3.10 -1.01 15.01
CA VAL A 50 4.03 -1.30 13.90
C VAL A 50 4.46 -2.75 14.00
N PHE A 51 4.08 -3.58 13.02
CA PHE A 51 4.34 -5.02 13.01
C PHE A 51 5.64 -5.31 12.26
N PHE A 52 6.69 -5.68 13.00
CA PHE A 52 7.99 -6.03 12.45
C PHE A 52 8.07 -7.52 12.20
N ALA A 53 8.34 -7.92 10.96
CA ALA A 53 8.50 -9.31 10.54
C ALA A 53 9.72 -9.49 9.62
N PRO A 54 10.24 -10.72 9.43
CA PRO A 54 11.24 -10.99 8.41
C PRO A 54 10.73 -10.67 7.00
N ASN A 55 11.55 -10.02 6.17
CA ASN A 55 11.20 -9.70 4.78
C ASN A 55 11.25 -10.96 3.89
N THR A 56 10.16 -11.73 3.96
CA THR A 56 9.90 -12.97 3.23
C THR A 56 8.39 -13.09 3.05
N ASP A 57 7.90 -13.84 2.06
CA ASP A 57 6.47 -14.13 1.89
C ASP A 57 5.82 -14.60 3.21
N GLN A 58 6.50 -15.50 3.93
CA GLN A 58 6.00 -16.05 5.19
C GLN A 58 5.93 -14.99 6.30
N GLY A 59 7.01 -14.24 6.53
CA GLY A 59 7.00 -13.20 7.55
C GLY A 59 6.00 -12.09 7.24
N PHE A 60 5.81 -11.74 5.97
CA PHE A 60 4.83 -10.74 5.58
C PHE A 60 3.39 -11.24 5.79
N ILE A 61 3.06 -12.49 5.43
CA ILE A 61 1.73 -13.03 5.74
C ILE A 61 1.49 -13.18 7.25
N ASP A 62 2.54 -13.52 8.02
CA ASP A 62 2.45 -13.61 9.47
C ASP A 62 2.25 -12.22 10.10
N ALA A 63 2.84 -11.17 9.54
CA ALA A 63 2.58 -9.79 9.97
C ALA A 63 1.12 -9.39 9.72
N VAL A 64 0.62 -9.64 8.51
CA VAL A 64 -0.77 -9.34 8.12
C VAL A 64 -1.74 -10.12 9.01
N THR A 65 -1.58 -11.43 9.14
CA THR A 65 -2.49 -12.27 9.93
C THR A 65 -2.42 -11.94 11.43
N THR A 66 -1.25 -11.56 11.95
CA THR A 66 -1.12 -11.07 13.33
C THR A 66 -1.92 -9.78 13.53
N ALA A 67 -1.79 -8.81 12.63
CA ALA A 67 -2.55 -7.56 12.69
C ALA A 67 -4.07 -7.78 12.52
N VAL A 68 -4.47 -8.68 11.62
CA VAL A 68 -5.87 -9.06 11.41
C VAL A 68 -6.47 -9.69 12.67
N ASN A 69 -5.74 -10.57 13.36
CA ASN A 69 -6.25 -11.24 14.57
C ASN A 69 -6.12 -10.41 15.85
N ASP A 70 -5.40 -9.29 15.82
CA ASP A 70 -5.26 -8.41 16.98
C ASP A 70 -6.53 -7.58 17.22
N SER A 71 -7.25 -7.85 18.30
CA SER A 71 -8.52 -7.17 18.61
C SER A 71 -8.42 -5.65 18.80
N ALA A 72 -7.22 -5.11 19.05
CA ALA A 72 -7.02 -3.66 19.18
C ALA A 72 -6.83 -2.96 17.81
N VAL A 73 -6.55 -3.71 16.75
CA VAL A 73 -6.36 -3.16 15.39
C VAL A 73 -7.72 -3.01 14.70
N THR A 74 -8.04 -1.81 14.25
CA THR A 74 -9.28 -1.49 13.50
C THR A 74 -9.05 -1.18 12.02
N LEU A 75 -7.81 -0.87 11.64
CA LEU A 75 -7.39 -0.56 10.28
C LEU A 75 -5.94 -1.02 10.12
N ILE A 76 -5.57 -1.46 8.90
CA ILE A 76 -4.22 -1.88 8.55
C ILE A 76 -3.75 -1.03 7.37
N SER A 77 -2.55 -0.46 7.49
CA SER A 77 -1.85 0.24 6.40
C SER A 77 -0.63 -0.59 6.01
N ILE A 78 -0.40 -0.75 4.70
CA ILE A 78 0.69 -1.54 4.14
C ILE A 78 1.36 -0.74 3.03
N SER A 79 2.64 -0.45 3.21
CA SER A 79 3.45 0.33 2.27
C SER A 79 4.58 -0.52 1.64
N TRP A 80 4.46 -1.85 1.74
CA TRP A 80 5.38 -2.82 1.16
C TRP A 80 4.65 -3.71 0.17
N GLY A 81 5.30 -3.99 -0.95
CA GLY A 81 4.71 -4.74 -2.06
C GLY A 81 5.72 -5.10 -3.14
N GLY A 82 5.20 -5.52 -4.27
CA GLY A 82 5.94 -5.80 -5.50
C GLY A 82 5.07 -6.52 -6.53
N PRO A 83 5.59 -6.84 -7.73
CA PRO A 83 4.77 -7.32 -8.83
C PRO A 83 4.04 -8.60 -8.47
N GLU A 84 2.72 -8.65 -8.67
CA GLU A 84 1.92 -9.83 -8.36
C GLU A 84 2.45 -11.10 -9.08
N SER A 85 3.10 -10.91 -10.23
CA SER A 85 3.73 -11.95 -11.05
C SER A 85 4.93 -12.62 -10.37
N THR A 86 5.54 -11.98 -9.37
CA THR A 86 6.67 -12.51 -8.59
C THR A 86 6.23 -13.33 -7.37
N PHE A 87 4.98 -13.19 -6.94
CA PHE A 87 4.42 -13.95 -5.84
C PHE A 87 3.99 -15.36 -6.28
N THR A 88 4.12 -16.33 -5.39
CA THR A 88 3.55 -17.66 -5.65
C THR A 88 2.02 -17.62 -5.56
N VAL A 89 1.35 -18.50 -6.31
CA VAL A 89 -0.12 -18.67 -6.23
C VAL A 89 -0.56 -18.97 -4.79
N GLN A 90 0.23 -19.73 -4.05
CA GLN A 90 -0.01 -20.05 -2.65
C GLN A 90 0.05 -18.80 -1.77
N SER A 91 1.09 -17.98 -1.92
CA SER A 91 1.25 -16.71 -1.20
C SER A 91 0.06 -15.78 -1.50
N MET A 92 -0.23 -15.52 -2.78
CA MET A 92 -1.35 -14.64 -3.18
C MET A 92 -2.69 -15.12 -2.63
N THR A 93 -2.97 -16.42 -2.68
CA THR A 93 -4.21 -16.99 -2.15
C THR A 93 -4.32 -16.79 -0.63
N ALA A 94 -3.22 -17.01 0.10
CA ALA A 94 -3.21 -16.93 1.55
C ALA A 94 -3.35 -15.47 2.04
N PHE A 95 -2.64 -14.53 1.44
CA PHE A 95 -2.82 -13.10 1.71
C PHE A 95 -4.25 -12.64 1.39
N ASN A 96 -4.77 -13.03 0.23
CA ASN A 96 -6.14 -12.69 -0.16
C ASN A 96 -7.19 -13.22 0.84
N GLN A 97 -6.98 -14.42 1.40
CA GLN A 97 -7.82 -14.95 2.47
C GLN A 97 -7.69 -14.11 3.76
N ALA A 98 -6.47 -13.72 4.14
CA ALA A 98 -6.25 -12.88 5.31
C ALA A 98 -6.93 -11.51 5.20
N PHE A 99 -6.90 -10.89 4.01
CA PHE A 99 -7.61 -9.63 3.75
C PHE A 99 -9.13 -9.81 3.72
N GLN A 100 -9.62 -10.94 3.19
CA GLN A 100 -11.04 -11.28 3.28
C GLN A 100 -11.47 -11.40 4.75
N ASP A 101 -10.69 -12.11 5.57
CA ASP A 101 -10.95 -12.28 7.00
C ASP A 101 -10.97 -10.90 7.71
N ALA A 102 -10.01 -10.02 7.39
CA ALA A 102 -9.99 -8.64 7.88
C ALA A 102 -11.31 -7.91 7.61
N GLY A 103 -11.82 -8.00 6.38
CA GLY A 103 -13.11 -7.43 5.99
C GLY A 103 -14.28 -8.02 6.79
N THR A 104 -14.30 -9.34 7.03
CA THR A 104 -15.34 -9.97 7.87
C THR A 104 -15.27 -9.55 9.34
N MET A 105 -14.08 -9.18 9.82
CA MET A 105 -13.85 -8.66 11.18
C MET A 105 -14.07 -7.14 11.27
N GLY A 106 -14.50 -6.49 10.18
CA GLY A 106 -14.76 -5.05 10.15
C GLY A 106 -13.50 -4.20 10.12
N LYS A 107 -12.38 -4.74 9.65
CA LYS A 107 -11.10 -4.03 9.49
C LYS A 107 -10.90 -3.63 8.04
N THR A 108 -10.48 -2.40 7.81
CA THR A 108 -10.10 -1.94 6.47
C THR A 108 -8.60 -2.09 6.28
N VAL A 109 -8.18 -2.53 5.09
CA VAL A 109 -6.77 -2.68 4.72
C VAL A 109 -6.48 -1.74 3.55
N PHE A 110 -5.53 -0.83 3.74
CA PHE A 110 -5.03 0.09 2.72
C PHE A 110 -3.64 -0.35 2.28
N VAL A 111 -3.38 -0.36 0.97
CA VAL A 111 -2.11 -0.83 0.41
C VAL A 111 -1.62 0.14 -0.66
N ALA A 112 -0.38 0.60 -0.57
CA ALA A 112 0.25 1.40 -1.62
C ALA A 112 0.28 0.62 -2.95
N ALA A 113 0.01 1.29 -4.07
CA ALA A 113 -0.14 0.65 -5.38
C ALA A 113 1.18 0.47 -6.15
N GLY A 114 2.32 0.77 -5.53
CA GLY A 114 3.65 0.77 -6.15
C GLY A 114 4.12 2.15 -6.61
N ASP A 115 5.44 2.30 -6.78
CA ASP A 115 6.17 3.53 -7.12
C ASP A 115 6.96 3.40 -8.44
N ASN A 116 6.77 2.29 -9.17
CA ASN A 116 7.52 1.99 -10.40
C ASN A 116 6.65 1.95 -11.65
N GLY A 117 5.57 2.75 -11.66
CA GLY A 117 4.69 2.92 -12.81
C GLY A 117 3.94 1.65 -13.18
N SER A 118 3.43 1.58 -14.43
CA SER A 118 2.64 0.43 -14.87
C SER A 118 3.44 -0.85 -15.08
N SER A 119 4.78 -0.79 -15.07
CA SER A 119 5.66 -1.97 -15.18
C SER A 119 6.04 -2.56 -13.83
N ASP A 120 5.79 -1.83 -12.74
CA ASP A 120 6.13 -2.24 -11.37
C ASP A 120 7.60 -2.69 -11.21
N GLY A 121 8.51 -1.98 -11.88
CA GLY A 121 9.95 -2.28 -11.86
C GLY A 121 10.40 -3.46 -12.74
N GLU A 122 9.48 -4.20 -13.37
CA GLU A 122 9.82 -5.29 -14.28
C GLU A 122 10.36 -4.78 -15.62
N SER A 123 11.27 -5.57 -16.22
CA SER A 123 12.01 -5.21 -17.43
C SER A 123 11.55 -5.97 -18.69
N ASP A 124 10.47 -6.73 -18.60
CA ASP A 124 9.94 -7.59 -19.67
C ASP A 124 9.09 -6.83 -20.71
N GLY A 125 8.82 -5.55 -20.48
CA GLY A 125 8.02 -4.68 -21.34
C GLY A 125 6.52 -4.91 -21.24
N ALA A 126 6.05 -5.65 -20.23
CA ALA A 126 4.64 -5.81 -19.91
C ALA A 126 4.21 -4.86 -18.78
N ASN A 127 2.89 -4.76 -18.57
CA ASN A 127 2.36 -4.10 -17.40
C ASN A 127 2.19 -5.10 -16.26
N HIS A 128 2.51 -4.68 -15.04
CA HIS A 128 2.38 -5.45 -13.82
C HIS A 128 1.69 -4.58 -12.77
N VAL A 129 0.83 -5.18 -11.96
CA VAL A 129 0.25 -4.49 -10.80
C VAL A 129 0.91 -5.01 -9.53
N ASP A 130 1.06 -4.12 -8.56
CA ASP A 130 1.64 -4.43 -7.27
C ASP A 130 0.70 -5.29 -6.42
N PHE A 131 1.26 -6.29 -5.74
CA PHE A 131 0.63 -7.06 -4.68
C PHE A 131 1.32 -6.74 -3.34
N PRO A 132 0.56 -6.36 -2.29
CA PRO A 132 -0.85 -6.75 -2.08
C PRO A 132 -1.96 -5.87 -2.68
N ALA A 133 -1.65 -4.72 -3.31
CA ALA A 133 -2.67 -3.78 -3.78
C ALA A 133 -3.65 -4.37 -4.80
N SER A 134 -3.23 -5.39 -5.57
CA SER A 134 -4.08 -6.09 -6.53
C SER A 134 -5.14 -7.00 -5.91
N SER A 135 -5.09 -7.29 -4.60
CA SER A 135 -6.17 -8.03 -3.93
C SER A 135 -7.51 -7.28 -4.02
N PRO A 136 -8.63 -7.97 -4.30
CA PRO A 136 -9.98 -7.39 -4.27
C PRO A 136 -10.54 -7.16 -2.85
N PHE A 137 -9.77 -7.45 -1.79
CA PHE A 137 -10.19 -7.24 -0.40
C PHE A 137 -9.42 -6.12 0.31
N VAL A 138 -8.61 -5.37 -0.43
CA VAL A 138 -7.90 -4.19 0.05
C VAL A 138 -8.33 -2.95 -0.72
N VAL A 139 -8.04 -1.78 -0.15
CA VAL A 139 -8.11 -0.50 -0.85
C VAL A 139 -6.72 -0.20 -1.40
N GLY A 140 -6.55 -0.29 -2.71
CA GLY A 140 -5.32 0.09 -3.39
C GLY A 140 -5.20 1.61 -3.48
N CYS A 141 -4.08 2.16 -3.03
CA CYS A 141 -3.79 3.59 -2.94
C CYS A 141 -2.72 3.98 -3.96
N GLY A 142 -3.09 4.71 -5.01
CA GLY A 142 -2.16 5.28 -5.98
C GLY A 142 -1.68 6.68 -5.59
N GLY A 143 -0.84 7.22 -6.46
CA GLY A 143 -0.16 8.50 -6.31
C GLY A 143 -0.54 9.54 -7.36
N THR A 144 -0.49 10.80 -6.93
CA THR A 144 -0.71 12.00 -7.74
C THR A 144 0.36 13.04 -7.42
N THR A 145 0.51 14.01 -8.32
CA THR A 145 1.20 15.27 -8.05
C THR A 145 0.14 16.29 -7.69
N LEU A 146 0.13 16.75 -6.44
CA LEU A 146 -0.87 17.69 -5.92
C LEU A 146 -0.30 19.11 -5.81
N GLU A 147 -0.96 20.06 -6.46
CA GLU A 147 -0.73 21.48 -6.22
C GLU A 147 -1.90 22.08 -5.45
N ALA A 148 -1.62 22.67 -4.28
CA ALA A 148 -2.63 23.32 -3.44
C ALA A 148 -2.20 24.72 -3.01
N ASN A 149 -3.17 25.64 -2.94
CA ASN A 149 -3.00 26.94 -2.31
C ASN A 149 -3.39 26.85 -0.82
N THR A 150 -2.37 26.77 0.04
CA THR A 150 -2.53 26.67 1.50
C THR A 150 -3.04 27.95 2.18
N SER A 151 -3.06 29.09 1.47
CA SER A 151 -3.67 30.32 1.99
C SER A 151 -5.17 30.38 1.76
N THR A 152 -5.70 29.59 0.81
CA THR A 152 -7.12 29.54 0.48
C THR A 152 -7.77 28.17 0.70
N ASP A 153 -6.99 27.18 1.14
CA ASP A 153 -7.41 25.79 1.31
C ASP A 153 -8.04 25.19 0.04
N THR A 154 -7.43 25.44 -1.13
CA THR A 154 -7.94 24.97 -2.42
C THR A 154 -6.90 24.21 -3.23
N ILE A 155 -7.29 23.05 -3.78
CA ILE A 155 -6.52 22.32 -4.79
C ILE A 155 -6.57 23.12 -6.11
N THR A 156 -5.40 23.41 -6.68
CA THR A 156 -5.27 24.11 -7.96
C THR A 156 -5.00 23.16 -9.12
N SER A 157 -4.32 22.04 -8.86
CA SER A 157 -4.07 20.97 -9.83
C SER A 157 -3.89 19.66 -9.09
N GLU A 158 -4.32 18.55 -9.69
CA GLU A 158 -4.04 17.20 -9.23
C GLU A 158 -3.96 16.31 -10.48
N VAL A 159 -2.78 15.73 -10.71
CA VAL A 159 -2.49 14.93 -11.90
C VAL A 159 -1.80 13.63 -11.51
N VAL A 160 -1.72 12.67 -12.43
CA VAL A 160 -0.99 11.41 -12.18
C VAL A 160 0.47 11.71 -11.87
N TRP A 161 0.98 11.18 -10.75
CA TRP A 161 2.41 11.24 -10.45
C TRP A 161 3.19 10.36 -11.42
N ASN A 162 4.06 10.98 -12.22
CA ASN A 162 4.94 10.28 -13.14
C ASN A 162 6.22 11.08 -13.42
N GLU A 163 7.25 10.81 -12.63
CA GLU A 163 8.58 11.43 -12.72
C GLU A 163 9.66 10.41 -13.15
N THR A 164 9.25 9.40 -13.92
CA THR A 164 10.18 8.37 -14.47
C THR A 164 11.30 8.97 -15.31
N ALA A 165 11.08 10.12 -15.96
CA ALA A 165 12.11 10.85 -16.69
C ALA A 165 13.22 11.42 -15.78
N SER A 166 12.90 11.66 -14.51
CA SER A 166 13.80 12.16 -13.46
C SER A 166 14.37 11.04 -12.58
N ASN A 167 13.96 9.78 -12.81
CA ASN A 167 14.18 8.63 -11.94
C ASN A 167 13.59 8.82 -10.52
N GLU A 168 12.46 9.51 -10.42
CA GLU A 168 11.78 9.78 -9.15
C GLU A 168 10.48 8.98 -9.02
N GLY A 169 10.30 7.94 -9.83
CA GLY A 169 9.17 7.01 -9.73
C GLY A 169 7.91 7.47 -10.45
N ALA A 170 6.86 6.66 -10.34
CA ALA A 170 5.51 6.94 -10.81
C ALA A 170 4.53 6.03 -10.08
N THR A 171 3.29 6.47 -9.90
CA THR A 171 2.26 5.60 -9.29
C THR A 171 2.11 4.30 -10.08
N GLY A 172 2.08 3.18 -9.36
CA GLY A 172 1.65 1.90 -9.91
C GLY A 172 0.15 1.90 -10.19
N GLY A 173 -0.27 0.96 -11.04
CA GLY A 173 -1.65 0.84 -11.47
C GLY A 173 -1.80 0.06 -12.78
N GLY A 174 -2.96 -0.57 -12.96
CA GLY A 174 -3.19 -1.46 -14.08
C GLY A 174 -4.36 -2.41 -13.86
N VAL A 175 -4.26 -3.60 -14.44
CA VAL A 175 -5.25 -4.67 -14.31
C VAL A 175 -4.54 -5.92 -13.86
N SER A 176 -4.97 -6.50 -12.73
CA SER A 176 -4.46 -7.78 -12.24
C SER A 176 -4.68 -8.86 -13.28
N ASP A 177 -3.67 -9.71 -13.47
CA ASP A 177 -3.69 -10.94 -14.25
C ASP A 177 -4.00 -12.17 -13.40
N PHE A 178 -4.02 -12.03 -12.07
CA PHE A 178 -4.38 -13.09 -11.13
C PHE A 178 -5.81 -12.98 -10.60
N PHE A 179 -6.24 -11.79 -10.17
CA PHE A 179 -7.54 -11.58 -9.53
C PHE A 179 -8.58 -11.11 -10.54
N ALA A 180 -9.68 -11.87 -10.62
CA ALA A 180 -10.83 -11.52 -11.45
C ALA A 180 -11.43 -10.17 -11.03
N LYS A 181 -12.05 -9.48 -11.99
CA LYS A 181 -12.76 -8.22 -11.73
C LYS A 181 -13.84 -8.44 -10.67
N PRO A 182 -13.77 -7.77 -9.51
CA PRO A 182 -14.81 -7.88 -8.50
C PRO A 182 -16.07 -7.14 -8.94
N SER A 183 -17.25 -7.61 -8.54
CA SER A 183 -18.54 -7.06 -8.99
C SER A 183 -18.74 -5.59 -8.58
N TYR A 184 -18.11 -5.14 -7.49
CA TYR A 184 -18.15 -3.72 -7.11
C TYR A 184 -17.39 -2.82 -8.08
N GLN A 185 -16.53 -3.36 -8.95
CA GLN A 185 -15.89 -2.63 -10.05
C GLN A 185 -16.67 -2.72 -11.37
N ASP A 186 -17.82 -3.39 -11.44
CA ASP A 186 -18.55 -3.57 -12.71
C ASP A 186 -18.94 -2.24 -13.39
N SER A 187 -19.23 -1.21 -12.59
CA SER A 187 -19.58 0.13 -13.08
C SER A 187 -18.39 1.02 -13.44
N VAL A 188 -17.15 0.60 -13.16
CA VAL A 188 -15.95 1.32 -13.57
C VAL A 188 -15.34 0.70 -14.83
N ASN A 189 -14.84 1.57 -15.71
CA ASN A 189 -14.25 1.23 -17.00
C ASN A 189 -12.81 0.70 -16.83
N VAL A 190 -12.67 -0.43 -16.14
CA VAL A 190 -11.39 -1.15 -16.05
C VAL A 190 -11.02 -1.69 -17.44
N PRO A 191 -9.80 -1.46 -17.95
CA PRO A 191 -9.33 -2.07 -19.19
C PRO A 191 -9.42 -3.60 -19.16
N ALA A 192 -9.37 -4.24 -20.33
CA ALA A 192 -9.36 -5.70 -20.39
C ALA A 192 -8.06 -6.25 -19.77
N PRO A 193 -8.13 -7.34 -18.97
CA PRO A 193 -6.94 -8.02 -18.46
C PRO A 193 -6.14 -8.68 -19.59
N THR A 194 -4.87 -9.01 -19.35
CA THR A 194 -4.07 -9.75 -20.33
C THR A 194 -4.34 -11.25 -20.26
N THR A 195 -4.79 -11.74 -19.10
CA THR A 195 -5.23 -13.13 -18.88
C THR A 195 -6.75 -13.26 -18.72
N GLN A 196 -7.27 -14.48 -18.86
CA GLN A 196 -8.70 -14.77 -18.59
C GLN A 196 -9.05 -14.81 -17.10
N ALA A 197 -8.04 -15.00 -16.22
CA ALA A 197 -8.25 -15.09 -14.78
C ALA A 197 -8.29 -13.71 -14.11
N GLY A 198 -7.63 -12.73 -14.72
CA GLY A 198 -7.51 -11.36 -14.23
C GLY A 198 -8.74 -10.47 -14.40
N GLY A 199 -8.60 -9.21 -13.97
CA GLY A 199 -9.60 -8.16 -14.19
C GLY A 199 -9.77 -7.14 -13.06
N ARG A 200 -9.21 -7.35 -11.87
CA ARG A 200 -9.22 -6.33 -10.80
C ARG A 200 -8.40 -5.12 -11.24
N GLY A 201 -9.02 -3.95 -11.37
CA GLY A 201 -8.32 -2.71 -11.73
C GLY A 201 -7.71 -2.05 -10.51
N VAL A 202 -6.45 -1.57 -10.58
CA VAL A 202 -5.70 -0.91 -9.50
C VAL A 202 -5.28 0.49 -9.98
N PRO A 203 -5.25 1.53 -9.13
CA PRO A 203 -5.69 1.59 -7.72
C PRO A 203 -7.21 1.82 -7.57
N ASP A 204 -7.70 1.87 -6.33
CA ASP A 204 -9.10 2.25 -6.01
C ASP A 204 -9.26 3.75 -5.74
N VAL A 205 -8.25 4.36 -5.09
CA VAL A 205 -8.15 5.81 -4.81
C VAL A 205 -6.72 6.27 -5.04
N ALA A 206 -6.49 7.59 -5.08
CA ALA A 206 -5.15 8.16 -5.13
C ALA A 206 -5.05 9.43 -4.28
N GLY A 207 -3.84 9.77 -3.85
CA GLY A 207 -3.49 10.99 -3.13
C GLY A 207 -2.10 11.47 -3.50
N ASP A 208 -1.62 12.58 -2.92
CA ASP A 208 -0.29 13.10 -3.22
C ASP A 208 0.79 12.07 -2.84
N ALA A 209 1.71 11.80 -3.77
CA ALA A 209 2.82 10.86 -3.59
C ALA A 209 4.05 11.28 -4.40
N ASP A 210 4.00 12.43 -5.06
CA ASP A 210 5.11 12.95 -5.82
C ASP A 210 6.12 13.60 -4.86
N PRO A 211 7.38 13.12 -4.79
CA PRO A 211 8.40 13.68 -3.91
C PRO A 211 8.67 15.17 -4.12
N VAL A 212 8.24 15.74 -5.26
CA VAL A 212 8.36 17.17 -5.58
C VAL A 212 7.26 18.00 -4.90
N THR A 213 6.08 17.42 -4.63
CA THR A 213 4.93 18.14 -4.05
C THR A 213 4.51 17.71 -2.65
N GLY A 214 4.97 16.54 -2.16
CA GLY A 214 4.68 16.07 -0.81
C GLY A 214 5.47 14.83 -0.41
#